data_AF-A0A355L5L9-F1
#
_entry.id   AF-A0A355L5L9-F1
#
_cell.length_a   1.000
_cell.length_b   1.000
_cell.length_c   1.000
_cell.angle_alpha   90.00
_cell.angle_beta   90.00
_cell.angle_gamma   90.00
#
_symmetry.space_group_name_H-M   'P 1'
#
loop_
_entity.id
_entity.type
_entity.pdbx_description
1 polymer ?
#
loop_
_entity_poly.entity_id
_entity_poly.type
_entity_poly.pdbx_seq_one_letter_code
_entity_poly.pdbx_strand_id
1 'polypeptide(L)' 'MQNADCFVTSDLKYHEMLDASESGFAVINAGHFETENVPFLMLKEKLEKEFEEVEFIVAPVSNPVLEI' A
#
# COMPACT_ATOMS: atom_id res chain seq x y z
N MET A 1 4.23 1.92 -16.66
CA MET A 1 5.61 1.40 -16.75
C MET A 1 6.53 2.22 -17.66
N GLN A 2 6.03 3.02 -18.62
CA GLN A 2 6.94 3.79 -19.47
C GLN A 2 7.81 4.74 -18.63
N ASN A 3 9.13 4.58 -18.80
CA ASN A 3 10.25 5.26 -18.10
C ASN A 3 10.44 4.92 -16.61
N ALA A 4 9.78 3.89 -16.08
CA ALA A 4 10.07 3.40 -14.73
C ALA A 4 11.04 2.20 -14.79
N ASP A 5 12.02 2.15 -13.89
CA ASP A 5 12.92 0.98 -13.77
C ASP A 5 12.27 -0.19 -13.02
N CYS A 6 11.25 0.10 -12.21
CA CYS A 6 10.51 -0.87 -11.41
C CYS A 6 9.10 -0.36 -11.11
N PHE A 7 8.15 -1.28 -10.92
CA PHE A 7 6.80 -0.97 -10.45
C PHE A 7 6.57 -1.60 -9.07
N VAL A 8 6.43 -0.74 -8.05
CA VAL A 8 6.11 -1.14 -6.68
C VAL A 8 4.60 -1.04 -6.49
N THR A 9 3.97 -2.14 -6.10
CA THR A 9 2.52 -2.23 -5.93
C THR A 9 2.17 -3.36 -4.94
N SER A 10 0.89 -3.69 -4.81
CA SER A 10 0.35 -4.76 -3.99
C SER A 10 -0.57 -5.68 -4.82
N ASP A 11 -1.01 -6.79 -4.24
CA ASP A 11 -2.07 -7.67 -4.79
C ASP A 11 -1.83 -8.24 -6.20
N LEU A 12 -0.57 -8.29 -6.64
CA LEU A 12 -0.21 -8.95 -7.89
C LEU A 12 -0.51 -10.44 -7.83
N LYS A 13 -1.21 -10.93 -8.85
CA LYS A 13 -1.46 -12.35 -9.07
C LYS A 13 -0.26 -12.99 -9.74
N TYR A 14 -0.22 -14.32 -9.67
CA TYR A 14 0.84 -15.12 -10.28
C TYR A 14 1.08 -14.80 -11.76
N HIS A 15 0.02 -14.75 -12.57
CA HIS A 15 0.14 -14.47 -14.00
C HIS A 15 0.64 -13.05 -14.30
N GLU A 16 0.25 -12.06 -13.49
CA GLU A 16 0.73 -10.69 -13.64
C GLU A 16 2.23 -10.57 -13.33
N MET A 17 2.72 -11.31 -12.33
CA MET A 17 4.15 -11.41 -12.04
C MET A 17 4.91 -12.17 -13.13
N LEU A 18 4.31 -13.21 -13.71
CA LEU A 18 4.88 -13.97 -14.82
C LEU A 18 5.02 -13.09 -16.07
N ASP A 19 3.96 -12.38 -16.45
CA ASP A 19 3.95 -11.44 -17.59
C ASP A 19 5.01 -10.33 -17.41
N ALA A 20 5.16 -9.80 -16.20
CA ALA A 20 6.21 -8.83 -15.87
C ALA A 20 7.62 -9.42 -16.04
N SER A 21 7.83 -10.65 -15.55
CA SER A 21 9.09 -11.38 -15.72
C SER A 21 9.42 -11.64 -17.19
N GLU A 22 8.45 -12.12 -17.98
CA GLU A 22 8.61 -12.41 -19.41
C GLU A 22 8.88 -11.16 -20.25
N SER A 23 8.31 -10.02 -19.85
CA SER A 23 8.58 -8.72 -20.48
C SER A 23 9.89 -8.05 -20.01
N GLY A 24 10.62 -8.67 -19.08
CA GLY A 24 11.87 -8.14 -18.54
C GLY A 24 11.68 -6.90 -17.66
N PHE A 25 10.50 -6.72 -17.08
CA PHE A 25 10.15 -5.56 -16.27
C PHE A 25 10.11 -5.91 -14.77
N ALA A 26 10.83 -5.15 -13.94
CA ALA A 26 10.90 -5.40 -12.51
C ALA A 26 9.60 -4.97 -11.80
N VAL A 27 9.03 -5.87 -10.99
CA VAL A 27 7.89 -5.58 -10.12
C VAL A 27 8.19 -5.95 -8.68
N ILE A 28 7.68 -5.17 -7.73
CA ILE A 28 7.73 -5.48 -6.30
C ILE A 28 6.30 -5.52 -5.78
N ASN A 29 5.85 -6.71 -5.36
CA ASN A 29 4.62 -6.88 -4.59
C ASN A 29 4.95 -6.64 -3.11
N ALA A 30 4.69 -5.43 -2.62
CA ALA A 30 5.06 -4.96 -1.29
C ALA A 30 3.96 -5.16 -0.23
N GLY A 31 2.83 -5.79 -0.59
CA GLY A 31 1.71 -6.06 0.32
C GLY A 31 0.75 -4.88 0.45
N HIS A 32 -0.56 -5.14 0.42
CA HIS A 32 -1.59 -4.10 0.46
C HIS A 32 -1.60 -3.38 1.80
N PHE A 33 -1.57 -4.14 2.89
CA PHE A 33 -1.61 -3.58 4.24
C PHE A 33 -0.37 -2.71 4.51
N GLU A 34 0.82 -3.19 4.16
CA GLU A 34 2.09 -2.49 4.35
C GLU A 34 2.15 -1.18 3.56
N THR A 35 1.65 -1.18 2.33
CA THR A 35 1.75 -0.03 1.42
C THR A 35 0.67 1.02 1.65
N GLU A 36 -0.48 0.67 2.23
CA GLU A 36 -1.61 1.61 2.36
C GLU A 36 -1.96 1.98 3.81
N ASN A 37 -1.79 1.06 4.78
CA ASN A 37 -2.22 1.32 6.15
C ASN A 37 -1.39 2.44 6.81
N VAL A 38 -0.05 2.40 6.70
CA VAL A 38 0.82 3.42 7.30
C VAL A 38 0.62 4.78 6.63
N PRO A 39 0.62 4.91 5.29
CA PRO A 39 0.36 6.19 4.64
C PRO A 39 -1.02 6.76 4.93
N PHE A 40 -2.05 5.91 5.09
CA PHE A 40 -3.38 6.36 5.48
C PHE A 40 -3.38 7.09 6.84
N LEU A 41 -2.54 6.66 7.80
CA LEU A 41 -2.42 7.35 9.09
C LEU A 41 -1.86 8.78 8.97
N MET A 42 -1.10 9.09 7.91
CA MET A 42 -0.68 10.48 7.66
C MET A 42 -1.87 11.40 7.35
N LEU A 43 -2.99 10.86 6.86
CA LEU A 43 -4.22 11.66 6.65
C LEU A 43 -4.80 12.11 7.98
N LYS A 44 -4.81 11.25 9.00
CA LYS A 44 -5.27 11.61 10.34
C LYS A 44 -4.51 12.81 10.88
N GLU A 45 -3.18 12.83 10.77
CA GLU A 45 -2.36 13.96 11.21
C GLU A 45 -2.71 15.27 10.48
N LYS A 46 -3.09 15.21 9.20
CA LYS A 46 -3.53 16.39 8.45
C LYS A 46 -4.89 16.88 8.92
N LEU A 47 -5.81 15.96 9.19
CA LEU A 47 -7.16 16.28 9.67
C LEU A 47 -7.12 16.88 11.09
N GLU A 48 -6.32 16.31 11.99
CA GLU A 48 -6.15 16.84 13.35
C GLU A 48 -5.55 18.26 13.37
N LYS A 49 -4.72 18.60 12.39
CA LYS A 49 -4.18 19.97 12.23
C LYS A 49 -5.20 20.95 11.69
N GLU A 50 -6.10 20.51 10.82
CA GLU A 50 -7.12 21.36 10.21
C GLU A 50 -8.33 21.57 11.12
N PHE A 51 -8.66 20.58 11.95
CA PHE A 51 -9.85 20.57 12.80
C PHE A 51 -9.48 20.33 14.27
N GLU A 52 -8.95 21.35 14.93
CA GLU A 52 -8.45 21.27 16.31
C GLU A 52 -9.53 20.87 17.34
N GLU A 53 -10.81 21.11 17.05
CA GLU A 53 -11.95 20.80 17.93
C GLU A 53 -12.57 19.41 17.66
N VAL A 54 -12.07 18.66 16.68
CA VAL A 54 -12.61 17.35 16.29
C VAL A 54 -11.65 16.24 16.71
N GLU A 55 -12.16 15.25 17.43
CA GLU A 55 -11.41 14.04 17.76
C GLU A 55 -11.42 13.06 16.58
N PHE A 56 -10.23 12.63 16.15
CA PHE A 56 -10.07 11.59 15.13
C PHE A 56 -9.54 10.30 15.78
N ILE A 57 -10.26 9.20 15.56
CA ILE A 57 -9.89 7.89 16.07
C ILE A 57 -9.52 6.95 14.92
N VAL A 58 -8.59 6.04 15.18
CA VAL A 58 -8.19 4.98 14.24
C VAL A 58 -8.76 3.67 14.75
N ALA A 59 -9.47 2.94 13.88
CA ALA A 59 -9.94 1.61 14.22
C ALA A 59 -8.75 0.65 14.40
N PRO A 60 -8.79 -0.26 15.39
CA PRO A 60 -7.78 -1.31 15.49
C PRO A 60 -7.86 -2.18 14.23
N VAL A 61 -6.74 -2.30 13.53
CA VAL A 61 -6.59 -3.09 12.32
C VAL A 61 -5.30 -3.90 12.41
N SER A 62 -5.31 -5.08 11.82
CA SER A 62 -4.18 -5.99 11.74
C SER A 62 -4.03 -6.51 10.30
N ASN A 63 -2.85 -7.00 9.95
CA ASN A 63 -2.62 -7.54 8.62
C ASN A 63 -3.29 -8.92 8.52
N PRO A 64 -4.34 -9.09 7.69
CA PRO A 64 -5.05 -10.36 7.57
C PRO A 64 -4.18 -11.49 6.97
N VAL A 65 -3.10 -11.15 6.26
CA VAL A 65 -2.18 -12.13 5.65
C VAL A 65 -1.27 -12.77 6.69
N LEU A 66 -0.95 -12.06 7.78
CA LEU A 66 -0.06 -12.56 8.85
C LEU A 66 -0.81 -13.31 9.96
N GLU A 67 -2.14 -13.26 9.95
CA GLU A 67 -3.00 -13.90 10.97
C GLU A 67 -3.46 -15.32 10.57
N ILE A 68 -2.90 -15.86 9.49
CA ILE A 68 -3.19 -17.19 8.94
C ILE A 68 -2.15 -18.19 9.45
#